data_AF-A0A1Q6L5J5-F1
#
_entry.id   AF-A0A1Q6L5J5-F1
#
_cell.length_a   1.000
_cell.length_b   1.000
_cell.length_c   1.000
_cell.angle_alpha   90.00
_cell.angle_beta   90.00
_cell.angle_gamma   90.00
#
_symmetry.space_group_name_H-M   'P 1'
#
loop_
_entity.id
_entity.type
_entity.pdbx_description
1 polymer ?
#
loop_
_entity_poly.entity_id
_entity_poly.type
_entity_poly.pdbx_seq_one_letter_code
_entity_poly.pdbx_strand_id
1 'polypeptide(L)'
;MENASKALIIAGAILLAILLISLGIYIFSQAQNVVNDSGFSKAEIQTFNNQFLKYEGVQTGASVKSLIQEVNTSNTTDANAENGRQITLTPSGFTLNAQSTYNAASKTANTYPTKIPSAGKYEVEITSRDSSGYISGIKITKQN
;
A
#
# COMPACT_ATOMS: atom_id res chain seq x y z
N MET A 1 2.85 48.28 47.27
CA MET A 1 2.29 46.91 47.08
C MET A 1 1.60 46.74 45.72
N GLU A 2 1.01 47.78 45.13
CA GLU A 2 0.32 47.72 43.83
C GLU A 2 1.20 47.21 42.67
N ASN A 3 2.48 47.62 42.61
CA ASN A 3 3.42 47.22 41.55
C ASN A 3 3.76 45.72 41.60
N ALA A 4 3.78 45.12 42.79
CA ALA A 4 3.99 43.69 42.94
C ALA A 4 2.79 42.89 42.43
N SER A 5 1.57 43.39 42.66
CA SER A 5 0.35 42.77 42.15
C SER A 5 0.27 42.88 40.61
N LYS A 6 0.61 44.03 40.03
CA LYS A 6 0.69 44.19 38.56
C LYS A 6 1.73 43.24 37.94
N ALA A 7 2.91 43.11 38.56
CA ALA A 7 3.93 42.17 38.10
C ALA A 7 3.48 40.70 38.22
N LEU A 8 2.78 40.34 39.30
CA LEU A 8 2.28 38.99 39.51
C LEU A 8 1.22 38.59 38.49
N ILE A 9 0.31 39.51 38.14
CA ILE A 9 -0.72 39.28 37.11
C ILE A 9 -0.06 39.08 35.73
N ILE A 10 0.95 39.89 35.40
CA ILE A 10 1.69 39.78 34.13
C ILE A 10 2.47 38.47 34.07
N ALA A 11 3.16 38.08 35.14
CA ALA A 11 3.90 36.83 35.22
C ALA A 11 2.97 35.60 35.10
N GLY A 12 1.79 35.65 35.72
CA GLY A 12 0.78 34.59 35.61
C GLY A 12 0.29 34.40 34.18
N ALA A 13 0.05 35.49 33.44
CA ALA A 13 -0.38 35.40 32.04
C ALA A 13 0.71 34.81 31.13
N ILE A 14 1.98 35.17 31.33
CA ILE A 14 3.11 34.62 30.57
C ILE A 14 3.28 33.13 30.87
N LEU A 15 3.16 32.73 32.14
CA LEU A 15 3.25 31.33 32.55
C LEU A 15 2.15 30.48 31.92
N LEU A 16 0.91 30.99 31.91
CA LEU A 16 -0.21 30.32 31.23
C LEU A 16 0.03 30.20 29.72
N ALA A 17 0.57 31.24 29.07
CA ALA A 17 0.87 31.19 27.64
C ALA A 17 1.90 30.11 27.31
N ILE A 18 2.99 29.99 28.08
CA ILE A 18 4.00 28.94 27.88
C ILE A 18 3.37 27.55 28.05
N LEU A 19 2.53 27.37 29.06
CA LEU A 19 1.84 26.09 29.33
C LEU A 19 0.89 25.70 28.19
N LEU A 20 0.15 26.67 27.65
CA LEU A 20 -0.75 26.45 26.50
C LEU A 20 0.03 26.13 25.22
N ILE A 21 1.19 26.76 24.99
CA ILE A 21 2.06 26.44 23.86
C ILE A 21 2.60 25.00 23.99
N SER A 22 3.08 24.61 25.17
CA SER A 22 3.56 23.25 25.43
C SER A 22 2.46 22.21 25.23
N LEU A 23 1.25 22.47 25.73
CA LEU A 23 0.10 21.59 25.53
C LEU A 23 -0.31 21.51 24.05
N GLY A 24 -0.28 22.64 23.35
CA GLY A 24 -0.55 22.70 21.91
C GLY A 24 0.42 21.84 21.10
N ILE A 25 1.72 21.95 21.37
CA ILE A 25 2.76 21.12 20.74
C ILE A 25 2.56 19.63 21.08
N TYR A 26 2.23 19.31 22.33
CA TYR A 26 1.98 17.94 22.77
C TYR A 26 0.79 17.31 22.03
N ILE A 27 -0.36 17.99 21.99
CA ILE A 27 -1.54 17.51 21.26
C ILE A 27 -1.26 17.40 19.75
N PHE A 28 -0.56 18.39 19.17
CA PHE A 28 -0.17 18.35 17.76
C PHE A 28 0.76 17.18 17.44
N SER A 29 1.71 16.85 18.33
CA SER A 29 2.59 15.69 18.16
C SER A 29 1.85 14.36 18.30
N GLN A 30 0.87 14.28 19.21
CA GLN A 30 0.04 13.08 19.37
C GLN A 30 -0.89 12.87 18.17
N ALA A 31 -1.47 13.95 17.63
CA ALA A 31 -2.26 13.89 16.40
C ALA A 31 -1.44 13.43 15.20
N GLN A 32 -0.21 13.94 15.01
CA GLN A 32 0.68 13.47 13.94
C GLN A 32 1.06 11.99 14.10
N ASN A 33 1.28 11.52 15.33
CA ASN A 33 1.57 10.10 15.58
C ASN A 33 0.38 9.19 15.25
N VAL A 34 -0.86 9.64 15.47
CA VAL A 34 -2.08 8.91 15.07
C VAL A 34 -2.31 8.95 13.56
N VAL A 35 -1.91 10.02 12.86
CA VAL A 35 -1.95 10.09 11.39
C VAL A 35 -0.91 9.15 10.77
N ASN A 36 0.27 9.02 11.37
CA ASN A 36 1.35 8.14 10.89
C ASN A 36 1.09 6.64 11.16
N ASP A 37 0.31 6.29 12.18
CA ASP A 37 -0.12 4.90 12.47
C ASP A 37 -1.63 4.73 12.23
N SER A 38 -2.14 5.39 11.19
CA SER A 38 -3.57 5.43 10.89
C SER A 38 -4.06 4.03 10.51
N GLY A 39 -4.87 3.42 11.37
CA GLY A 39 -5.56 2.15 11.09
C GLY A 39 -6.41 2.17 9.81
N PHE A 40 -6.68 3.34 9.23
CA PHE A 40 -7.27 3.51 7.90
C PHE A 40 -6.37 2.96 6.79
N SER A 41 -5.06 3.26 6.80
CA SER A 41 -4.12 2.70 5.83
C SER A 41 -4.09 1.17 5.90
N LYS A 42 -4.16 0.60 7.12
CA LYS A 42 -4.19 -0.86 7.34
C LYS A 42 -5.43 -1.50 6.71
N ALA A 43 -6.61 -0.88 6.84
CA ALA A 43 -7.85 -1.37 6.23
C ALA A 43 -7.81 -1.27 4.68
N GLU A 44 -7.24 -0.19 4.14
CA GLU A 44 -7.05 -0.03 2.70
C GLU A 44 -6.06 -1.04 2.13
N ILE A 45 -4.91 -1.22 2.79
CA ILE A 45 -3.90 -2.23 2.45
C ILE A 45 -4.52 -3.63 2.49
N GLN A 46 -5.29 -3.94 3.52
CA GLN A 46 -5.97 -5.22 3.63
C GLN A 46 -6.99 -5.42 2.49
N THR A 47 -7.77 -4.40 2.18
CA THR A 47 -8.76 -4.44 1.09
C THR A 47 -8.08 -4.68 -0.26
N PHE A 48 -6.97 -3.97 -0.52
CA PHE A 48 -6.16 -4.18 -1.72
C PHE A 48 -5.59 -5.59 -1.76
N ASN A 49 -4.92 -6.03 -0.69
CA ASN A 49 -4.26 -7.34 -0.64
C ASN A 49 -5.27 -8.49 -0.78
N ASN A 50 -6.47 -8.36 -0.22
CA ASN A 50 -7.54 -9.37 -0.32
C ASN A 50 -7.98 -9.63 -1.77
N GLN A 51 -7.79 -8.67 -2.69
CA GLN A 51 -8.06 -8.88 -4.12
C GLN A 51 -7.20 -10.01 -4.69
N PHE A 52 -5.98 -10.18 -4.18
CA PHE A 52 -5.00 -11.15 -4.68
C PHE A 52 -4.87 -12.37 -3.77
N LEU A 53 -5.00 -12.21 -2.45
CA LEU A 53 -4.91 -13.32 -1.47
C LEU A 53 -5.95 -14.41 -1.72
N LYS A 54 -7.12 -14.06 -2.28
CA LYS A 54 -8.15 -15.06 -2.66
C LYS A 54 -7.68 -16.09 -3.70
N TYR A 55 -6.59 -15.81 -4.40
CA TYR A 55 -5.98 -16.71 -5.38
C TYR A 55 -4.81 -17.52 -4.81
N GLU A 56 -4.40 -17.31 -3.56
CA GLU A 56 -3.29 -18.04 -2.95
C GLU A 56 -3.55 -19.57 -2.94
N GLY A 57 -2.48 -20.34 -3.14
CA GLY A 57 -2.53 -21.81 -3.19
C GLY A 57 -2.78 -22.39 -4.58
N VAL A 58 -3.27 -23.64 -4.63
CA VAL A 58 -3.46 -24.37 -5.90
C VAL A 58 -4.76 -23.92 -6.57
N GLN A 59 -4.61 -23.30 -7.73
CA GLN A 59 -5.66 -22.72 -8.54
C GLN A 59 -5.77 -23.38 -9.92
N THR A 60 -6.96 -23.25 -10.52
CA THR A 60 -7.17 -23.65 -11.93
C THR A 60 -6.57 -22.61 -12.87
N GLY A 61 -6.23 -23.01 -14.10
CA GLY A 61 -5.78 -22.07 -15.11
C GLY A 61 -6.79 -20.95 -15.42
N ALA A 62 -8.09 -21.20 -15.24
CA ALA A 62 -9.12 -20.16 -15.37
C ALA A 62 -9.03 -19.13 -14.23
N SER A 63 -8.88 -19.58 -12.97
CA SER A 63 -8.68 -18.69 -11.83
C SER A 63 -7.41 -17.85 -11.98
N VAL A 64 -6.32 -18.45 -12.48
CA VAL A 64 -5.08 -17.71 -12.74
C VAL A 64 -5.23 -16.68 -13.86
N LYS A 65 -6.07 -16.93 -14.88
CA LYS A 65 -6.40 -15.90 -15.88
C LYS A 65 -7.07 -14.69 -15.24
N SER A 66 -8.02 -14.92 -14.35
CA SER A 66 -8.68 -13.86 -13.61
C SER A 66 -7.70 -13.09 -12.74
N LEU A 67 -6.79 -13.80 -12.04
CA LEU A 67 -5.70 -13.17 -11.28
C LEU A 67 -4.84 -12.26 -12.18
N ILE A 68 -4.39 -12.75 -13.35
CA ILE A 68 -3.58 -11.96 -14.29
C ILE A 68 -4.34 -10.71 -14.76
N GLN A 69 -5.64 -10.83 -15.05
CA GLN A 69 -6.47 -9.69 -15.43
C GLN A 69 -6.58 -8.66 -14.31
N GLU A 70 -6.83 -9.11 -13.08
CA GLU A 70 -6.94 -8.23 -11.92
C GLU A 70 -5.60 -7.51 -11.64
N VAL A 71 -4.47 -8.20 -11.78
CA VAL A 71 -3.14 -7.60 -11.69
C VAL A 71 -2.91 -6.54 -12.77
N ASN A 72 -3.26 -6.82 -14.03
CA ASN A 72 -3.14 -5.85 -15.10
C ASN A 72 -3.98 -4.60 -14.85
N THR A 73 -5.23 -4.77 -14.39
CA THR A 73 -6.13 -3.67 -14.05
C THR A 73 -5.59 -2.86 -12.88
N SER A 74 -5.12 -3.52 -11.82
CA SER A 74 -4.51 -2.86 -10.67
C SER A 74 -3.29 -2.02 -11.09
N ASN A 75 -2.33 -2.62 -11.79
CA ASN A 75 -1.12 -1.95 -12.23
C ASN A 75 -1.41 -0.76 -13.15
N THR A 76 -2.38 -0.90 -14.06
CA THR A 76 -2.79 0.18 -14.98
C THR A 76 -3.47 1.31 -14.23
N THR A 77 -4.33 0.99 -13.27
CA THR A 77 -5.02 1.98 -12.44
C THR A 77 -4.01 2.77 -11.61
N ASP A 78 -3.04 2.08 -11.00
CA ASP A 78 -2.01 2.71 -10.17
C ASP A 78 -0.99 3.52 -10.98
N ALA A 79 -0.68 3.10 -12.21
CA ALA A 79 0.15 3.90 -13.11
C ALA A 79 -0.56 5.20 -13.56
N ASN A 80 -1.87 5.13 -13.83
CA ASN A 80 -2.67 6.30 -14.21
C ASN A 80 -2.88 7.28 -13.05
N ALA A 81 -3.06 6.76 -11.84
CA ALA A 81 -3.24 7.53 -10.62
C ALA A 81 -1.91 8.04 -10.01
N GLU A 82 -0.77 7.74 -10.64
CA GLU A 82 0.57 8.14 -10.16
C GLU A 82 0.92 7.61 -8.76
N ASN A 83 0.28 6.53 -8.32
CA ASN A 83 0.53 5.90 -7.02
C ASN A 83 1.86 5.10 -7.00
N GLY A 84 2.40 4.75 -8.18
CA GLY A 84 3.67 4.04 -8.32
C GLY A 84 3.68 2.56 -7.90
N ARG A 85 2.58 2.04 -7.32
CA ARG A 85 2.43 0.63 -6.96
C ARG A 85 2.38 -0.25 -8.20
N GLN A 86 3.13 -1.36 -8.19
CA GLN A 86 3.16 -2.33 -9.28
C GLN A 86 3.33 -3.74 -8.73
N ILE A 87 2.51 -4.66 -9.24
CA ILE A 87 2.60 -6.09 -8.97
C ILE A 87 3.39 -6.75 -10.09
N THR A 88 4.42 -7.50 -9.71
CA THR A 88 5.24 -8.30 -10.63
C THR A 88 4.81 -9.77 -10.59
N LEU A 89 4.48 -10.35 -11.74
CA LEU A 89 4.23 -11.78 -11.88
C LEU A 89 5.51 -12.53 -12.27
N THR A 90 5.86 -13.55 -11.49
CA THR A 90 7.01 -14.43 -11.75
C THR A 90 6.54 -15.84 -12.08
N PRO A 91 6.57 -16.28 -13.35
CA PRO A 91 6.18 -17.64 -13.71
C PRO A 91 7.28 -18.65 -13.35
N SER A 92 6.88 -19.88 -13.03
CA SER A 92 7.75 -21.03 -12.83
C SER A 92 7.14 -22.28 -13.48
N GLY A 93 7.94 -23.02 -14.26
CA GLY A 93 7.44 -24.18 -15.02
C GLY A 93 6.60 -23.82 -16.26
N PHE A 94 6.51 -22.55 -16.63
CA PHE A 94 5.94 -22.06 -17.89
C PHE A 94 6.47 -20.65 -18.21
N THR A 95 6.11 -20.12 -19.39
CA THR A 95 6.52 -18.77 -19.81
C THR A 95 5.36 -17.79 -19.68
N LEU A 96 5.60 -16.67 -19.00
CA LEU A 96 4.70 -15.53 -18.88
C LEU A 96 5.54 -14.26 -18.89
N ASN A 97 5.81 -13.72 -20.08
CA ASN A 97 6.61 -12.50 -20.22
C ASN A 97 5.69 -11.28 -20.08
N ALA A 98 6.18 -10.22 -19.45
CA ALA A 98 5.48 -8.95 -19.40
C ALA A 98 5.30 -8.40 -20.83
N GLN A 99 4.09 -7.96 -21.17
CA GLN A 99 3.77 -7.25 -22.41
C GLN A 99 4.21 -5.79 -22.35
N SER A 100 4.24 -5.21 -21.15
CA SER A 100 4.74 -3.86 -20.89
C SER A 100 5.41 -3.86 -19.54
N THR A 101 6.47 -3.06 -19.40
CA THR A 101 7.21 -2.87 -18.16
C THR A 101 6.92 -1.49 -17.59
N TYR A 102 6.86 -1.41 -16.27
CA TYR A 102 6.57 -0.18 -15.55
C TYR A 102 7.56 0.93 -15.91
N ASN A 103 7.03 2.12 -16.16
CA ASN A 103 7.81 3.34 -16.31
C ASN A 103 7.02 4.51 -15.72
N ALA A 104 7.55 5.11 -14.67
CA ALA A 104 6.92 6.24 -13.98
C ALA A 104 6.77 7.47 -14.88
N ALA A 105 7.80 7.82 -15.65
CA ALA A 105 7.80 9.01 -16.50
C ALA A 105 6.77 8.90 -17.64
N SER A 106 6.57 7.70 -18.16
CA SER A 106 5.61 7.42 -19.24
C SER A 106 4.27 6.86 -18.74
N LYS A 107 4.03 6.82 -17.42
CA LYS A 107 2.83 6.25 -16.77
C LYS A 107 2.46 4.86 -17.31
N THR A 108 3.47 4.06 -17.66
CA THR A 108 3.28 2.72 -18.21
C THR A 108 3.24 1.72 -17.07
N ALA A 109 2.33 0.75 -17.13
CA ALA A 109 2.16 -0.29 -16.13
C ALA A 109 2.82 -1.62 -16.54
N ASN A 110 3.18 -2.44 -15.56
CA ASN A 110 3.46 -3.86 -15.79
C ASN A 110 2.18 -4.56 -16.26
N THR A 111 2.18 -5.12 -17.46
CA THR A 111 1.05 -5.91 -17.97
C THR A 111 1.51 -7.28 -18.46
N TYR A 112 0.64 -8.28 -18.37
CA TYR A 112 0.94 -9.68 -18.67
C TYR A 112 -0.15 -10.29 -19.56
N PRO A 113 0.21 -11.23 -20.45
CA PRO A 113 -0.77 -11.86 -21.32
C PRO A 113 -1.62 -12.85 -20.54
N THR A 114 -2.92 -12.89 -20.84
CA THR A 114 -3.86 -13.85 -20.23
C THR A 114 -3.82 -15.24 -20.87
N LYS A 115 -2.85 -15.47 -21.77
CA LYS A 115 -2.67 -16.73 -22.50
C LYS A 115 -1.94 -17.76 -21.64
N ILE A 116 -2.65 -18.29 -20.64
CA ILE A 116 -2.22 -19.44 -19.83
C ILE A 116 -3.09 -20.67 -20.17
N PRO A 117 -2.54 -21.90 -20.20
CA PRO A 117 -3.34 -23.10 -20.44
C PRO A 117 -4.41 -23.30 -19.35
N SER A 118 -5.69 -23.24 -19.73
CA SER A 118 -6.82 -23.35 -18.79
C SER A 118 -6.88 -24.72 -18.08
N ALA A 119 -6.40 -25.78 -18.73
CA ALA A 119 -6.47 -27.15 -18.23
C ALA A 119 -5.38 -27.49 -17.19
N GLY A 120 -4.43 -26.59 -16.94
CA GLY A 120 -3.38 -26.77 -15.94
C GLY A 120 -3.83 -26.39 -14.52
N LYS A 121 -3.18 -26.99 -13.52
CA LYS A 121 -3.19 -26.52 -12.14
C LYS A 121 -1.95 -25.66 -11.90
N TYR A 122 -2.09 -24.61 -11.10
CA TYR A 122 -1.01 -23.68 -10.82
C TYR A 122 -1.03 -23.33 -9.34
N GLU A 123 0.12 -23.33 -8.71
CA GLU A 123 0.28 -22.82 -7.35
C GLU A 123 0.63 -21.35 -7.40
N VAL A 124 -0.14 -20.54 -6.68
CA VAL A 124 0.05 -19.10 -6.56
C VAL A 124 0.58 -18.77 -5.17
N GLU A 125 1.70 -18.06 -5.12
CA GLU A 125 2.37 -17.68 -3.89
C GLU A 125 2.67 -16.18 -3.90
N ILE A 126 2.37 -15.49 -2.80
CA ILE A 126 2.74 -14.08 -2.63
C ILE A 126 4.19 -14.01 -2.19
N THR A 127 5.07 -13.41 -3.01
CA THR A 127 6.52 -13.42 -2.76
C THR A 127 7.04 -12.15 -2.13
N SER A 128 6.37 -11.01 -2.33
CA SER A 128 6.84 -9.73 -1.81
C SER A 128 5.71 -8.74 -1.58
N ARG A 129 5.98 -7.80 -0.67
CA ARG A 129 5.16 -6.63 -0.36
C ARG A 129 6.05 -5.38 -0.42
N ASP A 130 5.47 -4.24 -0.77
CA ASP A 130 6.18 -2.96 -0.76
C ASP A 130 6.41 -2.45 0.69
N SER A 131 7.10 -1.31 0.83
CA SER A 131 7.37 -0.69 2.14
C SER A 131 6.11 -0.30 2.91
N SER A 132 4.99 -0.14 2.20
CA SER A 132 3.69 0.21 2.77
C SER A 132 2.85 -1.03 3.10
N GLY A 133 3.28 -2.24 2.73
CA GLY A 133 2.60 -3.50 3.00
C GLY A 133 1.65 -3.97 1.90
N TYR A 134 1.57 -3.29 0.75
CA TYR A 134 0.81 -3.76 -0.41
C TYR A 134 1.56 -4.91 -1.10
N ILE A 135 0.83 -5.89 -1.60
CA ILE A 135 1.40 -6.97 -2.42
C ILE A 135 2.09 -6.36 -3.65
N SER A 136 3.34 -6.74 -3.90
CA SER A 136 4.16 -6.26 -5.02
C SER A 136 4.73 -7.39 -5.89
N GLY A 137 4.67 -8.64 -5.42
CA GLY A 137 5.13 -9.78 -6.19
C GLY A 137 4.30 -11.03 -5.95
N ILE A 138 3.97 -11.72 -7.05
CA ILE A 138 3.22 -12.97 -7.06
C ILE A 138 3.97 -13.96 -7.94
N LYS A 139 4.25 -15.14 -7.40
CA LYS A 139 4.83 -16.27 -8.13
C LYS A 139 3.72 -17.24 -8.53
N ILE A 140 3.78 -17.73 -9.76
CA ILE A 140 2.84 -18.71 -10.29
C ILE A 140 3.66 -19.90 -10.76
N THR A 141 3.44 -21.07 -10.16
CA THR A 141 4.16 -22.30 -10.49
C THR A 141 3.21 -23.30 -11.13
N LYS A 142 3.53 -23.78 -12.33
CA LYS A 142 2.75 -24.85 -12.96
C LYS A 142 2.92 -26.16 -12.19
N GLN A 143 1.81 -26.75 -11.77
CA GLN A 143 1.78 -28.07 -11.14
C GLN A 143 1.66 -29.13 -12.24
N ASN A 144 2.43 -30.22 -12.10
CA ASN A 144 2.45 -31.34 -13.05
C ASN A 144 1.28 -32.30 -12.82
#